data_AF-A0A2W4M5T2-F1
#
_entry.id   AF-A0A2W4M5T2-F1
#
_cell.length_a   1.000
_cell.length_b   1.000
_cell.length_c   1.000
_cell.angle_alpha   90.00
_cell.angle_beta   90.00
_cell.angle_gamma   90.00
#
_symmetry.space_group_name_H-M   'P 1'
#
loop_
_entity.id
_entity.type
_entity.pdbx_description
1 polymer ?
#
loop_
_entity_poly.entity_id
_entity_poly.type
_entity_poly.pdbx_seq_one_letter_code
_entity_poly.pdbx_strand_id
1 'polypeptide(L)'
;MPWEPWIFEEKRRLARYANPAAAQWLPQLERNPTDLIGHPDGRLETARLLYDAVYGARLNYALEPIDFQAGQQTIRQPSEIFGSRRATCLDLAVLFGAILLEYELLPMIVLTRGHAFLVVSRTLTRREVGAGAVRAEKGLFDDGLATSAGVRELRALVDREELFALECTGCAYTAEKGSAPERKGRVGGRMLFERAVEAGREQLSYRARPPLFALDLHSLSQHPAYQPYPIELPGIQNPPPPAVAEQPKEPGPQTGGGLLTLEERDRLVELLGMLPNIGSSAMRDSLLFGVPQPIRLSLVSSGAAAADLRHLGEGAHGGGAPQAHGSCPIERVIFNAIRMVDGSRLAAELRQLYDGAKGRAGT
;
A
#
# COMPACT_ATOMS: atom_id res chain seq x y z
N MET A 1 10.63 16.25 15.33
CA MET A 1 9.96 16.26 14.01
C MET A 1 8.66 15.51 14.18
N PRO A 2 7.52 16.07 13.78
CA PRO A 2 6.24 15.37 13.82
C PRO A 2 6.26 14.15 12.88
N TRP A 3 5.47 13.13 13.23
CA TRP A 3 5.25 11.94 12.41
C TRP A 3 4.25 12.28 11.29
N GLU A 4 4.76 12.92 10.23
CA GLU A 4 3.95 13.41 9.10
C GLU A 4 3.52 12.28 8.15
N PRO A 5 2.44 12.43 7.38
CA PRO A 5 2.14 11.55 6.26
C PRO A 5 3.30 11.50 5.25
N TRP A 6 3.49 10.34 4.62
CA TRP A 6 4.51 10.18 3.60
C TRP A 6 4.01 10.70 2.25
N ILE A 7 4.76 11.62 1.65
CA ILE A 7 4.50 12.21 0.33
C ILE A 7 5.08 11.29 -0.76
N PHE A 8 4.26 10.92 -1.75
CA PHE A 8 4.64 9.92 -2.77
C PHE A 8 5.82 10.34 -3.65
N GLU A 9 5.98 11.64 -3.89
CA GLU A 9 7.11 12.21 -4.63
C GLU A 9 8.42 12.06 -3.85
N GLU A 10 8.37 12.06 -2.52
CA GLU A 10 9.53 11.98 -1.63
C GLU A 10 9.87 10.53 -1.25
N LYS A 11 10.09 9.68 -2.27
CA LYS A 11 10.24 8.23 -2.08
C LYS A 11 11.30 7.83 -1.05
N ARG A 12 12.45 8.50 -1.03
CA ARG A 12 13.54 8.22 -0.06
C ARG A 12 13.16 8.53 1.38
N ARG A 13 12.23 9.46 1.59
CA ARG A 13 11.78 9.86 2.92
C ARG A 13 10.98 8.75 3.61
N LEU A 14 10.50 7.76 2.85
CA LEU A 14 9.92 6.52 3.39
C LEU A 14 10.87 5.76 4.34
N ALA A 15 12.20 5.85 4.12
CA ALA A 15 13.17 5.21 5.02
C ALA A 15 13.12 5.76 6.45
N ARG A 16 12.61 6.98 6.64
CA ARG A 16 12.50 7.59 7.97
C ARG A 16 11.48 6.90 8.87
N TYR A 17 10.53 6.17 8.31
CA TYR A 17 9.53 5.43 9.10
C TYR A 17 10.09 4.10 9.60
N ALA A 18 11.23 3.63 9.07
CA ALA A 18 11.84 2.37 9.41
C ALA A 18 12.83 2.49 10.60
N ASN A 19 12.30 2.78 11.79
CA ASN A 19 13.13 2.89 13.01
C ASN A 19 13.43 1.50 13.59
N PRO A 20 14.71 1.06 13.69
CA PRO A 20 15.08 -0.27 14.19
C PRO A 20 14.55 -0.59 15.59
N ALA A 21 14.33 0.43 16.44
CA ALA A 21 13.74 0.25 17.77
C ALA A 21 12.31 -0.34 17.73
N ALA A 22 11.66 -0.39 16.56
CA ALA A 22 10.39 -1.09 16.35
C ALA A 22 10.47 -2.57 16.73
N ALA A 23 11.65 -3.19 16.71
CA ALA A 23 11.86 -4.56 17.19
C ALA A 23 11.44 -4.77 18.66
N GLN A 24 11.46 -3.72 19.49
CA GLN A 24 11.04 -3.82 20.89
C GLN A 24 9.54 -4.12 21.05
N TRP A 25 8.74 -3.85 20.02
CA TRP A 25 7.31 -4.18 20.00
C TRP A 25 7.02 -5.65 19.69
N LEU A 26 8.03 -6.43 19.30
CA LEU A 26 7.84 -7.86 19.08
C LEU A 26 7.48 -8.56 20.39
N PRO A 27 6.63 -9.60 20.33
CA PRO A 27 6.47 -10.50 21.46
C PRO A 27 7.82 -11.17 21.78
N GLN A 28 7.93 -11.74 22.99
CA GLN A 28 9.12 -12.48 23.40
C GLN A 28 9.43 -13.58 22.38
N LEU A 29 10.66 -13.55 21.85
CA LEU A 29 11.14 -14.52 20.88
C LEU A 29 11.63 -15.77 21.60
N GLU A 30 11.38 -16.94 21.01
CA GLU A 30 11.78 -18.23 21.57
C GLU A 30 13.30 -18.44 21.59
N ARG A 31 14.02 -17.76 20.69
CA ARG A 31 15.49 -17.77 20.59
C ARG A 31 15.99 -16.40 20.19
N ASN A 32 17.24 -16.09 20.51
CA ASN A 32 17.85 -14.83 20.11
C ASN A 32 18.14 -14.86 18.59
N PRO A 33 17.58 -13.93 17.78
CA PRO A 33 17.77 -13.96 16.33
C PRO A 33 19.23 -13.79 15.89
N THR A 34 20.08 -13.16 16.71
CA THR A 34 21.51 -12.97 16.39
C THR A 34 22.31 -14.25 16.41
N ASP A 35 21.86 -15.26 17.18
CA ASP A 35 22.56 -16.54 17.31
C ASP A 35 22.52 -17.32 15.99
N LEU A 36 21.53 -17.04 15.15
CA LEU A 36 21.31 -17.73 13.88
C LEU A 36 22.21 -17.20 12.77
N ILE A 37 22.61 -15.92 12.82
CA ILE A 37 23.19 -15.20 11.68
C ILE A 37 24.46 -15.85 11.14
N GLY A 38 25.26 -16.48 12.01
CA GLY A 38 26.50 -17.17 11.65
C GLY A 38 26.31 -18.57 11.03
N HIS A 39 25.10 -19.13 11.05
CA HIS A 39 24.82 -20.45 10.49
C HIS A 39 24.61 -20.39 8.97
N PRO A 40 24.84 -21.50 8.25
CA PRO A 40 24.32 -21.68 6.88
C PRO A 40 22.80 -21.42 6.88
N ASP A 41 22.33 -20.55 5.97
CA ASP A 41 20.94 -20.04 5.92
C ASP A 41 20.44 -19.26 7.14
N GLY A 42 21.32 -18.95 8.07
CA GLY A 42 21.03 -18.24 9.32
C GLY A 42 20.21 -16.97 9.15
N ARG A 43 20.50 -16.18 8.11
CA ARG A 43 19.78 -14.94 7.80
C ARG A 43 18.33 -15.20 7.37
N LEU A 44 18.07 -16.25 6.59
CA LEU A 44 16.70 -16.63 6.22
C LEU A 44 15.94 -17.14 7.45
N GLU A 45 16.60 -17.91 8.32
CA GLU A 45 16.00 -18.38 9.57
C GLU A 45 15.71 -17.26 10.56
N THR A 46 16.60 -16.26 10.66
CA THR A 46 16.36 -15.02 11.43
C THR A 46 15.11 -14.33 10.90
N ALA A 47 14.99 -14.17 9.57
CA ALA A 47 13.81 -13.57 8.98
C ALA A 47 12.52 -14.37 9.24
N ARG A 48 12.58 -15.71 9.20
CA ARG A 48 11.46 -16.59 9.56
C ARG A 48 11.01 -16.37 11.01
N LEU A 49 11.95 -16.42 11.95
CA LEU A 49 11.67 -16.23 13.37
C LEU A 49 10.98 -14.88 13.64
N LEU A 50 11.47 -13.82 13.01
CA LEU A 50 10.90 -12.47 13.14
C LEU A 50 9.53 -12.37 12.44
N TYR A 51 9.36 -13.02 11.31
CA TYR A 51 8.07 -13.13 10.62
C TYR A 51 7.03 -13.83 11.48
N ASP A 52 7.37 -14.96 12.08
CA ASP A 52 6.47 -15.76 12.91
C ASP A 52 6.05 -14.99 14.17
N ALA A 53 6.95 -14.17 14.74
CA ALA A 53 6.63 -13.28 15.85
C ALA A 53 5.56 -12.25 15.49
N VAL A 54 5.67 -11.60 14.32
CA VAL A 54 4.66 -10.64 13.83
C VAL A 54 3.38 -11.35 13.40
N TYR A 55 3.48 -12.54 12.79
CA TYR A 55 2.34 -13.40 12.47
C TYR A 55 1.52 -13.72 13.73
N GLY A 56 2.21 -14.03 14.83
CA GLY A 56 1.63 -14.28 16.15
C GLY A 56 0.88 -13.07 16.75
N ALA A 57 1.21 -11.84 16.33
CA ALA A 57 0.49 -10.62 16.74
C ALA A 57 -0.93 -10.51 16.17
N ARG A 58 -1.30 -11.40 15.23
CA ARG A 58 -2.65 -11.52 14.65
C ARG A 58 -3.18 -10.21 14.05
N LEU A 59 -2.33 -9.54 13.27
CA LEU A 59 -2.70 -8.33 12.54
C LEU A 59 -3.79 -8.61 11.50
N ASN A 60 -4.53 -7.56 11.13
CA ASN A 60 -5.51 -7.53 10.05
C ASN A 60 -5.04 -6.54 8.98
N TYR A 61 -5.17 -6.93 7.73
CA TYR A 61 -4.93 -6.04 6.62
C TYR A 61 -6.01 -4.96 6.61
N ALA A 62 -5.60 -3.70 6.56
CA ALA A 62 -6.48 -2.55 6.52
C ALA A 62 -6.08 -1.68 5.34
N LEU A 63 -7.08 -1.28 4.53
CA LEU A 63 -6.90 -0.17 3.61
C LEU A 63 -7.08 1.13 4.40
N GLU A 64 -6.10 2.04 4.29
CA GLU A 64 -6.23 3.41 4.78
C GLU A 64 -6.92 4.27 3.71
N PRO A 65 -7.67 5.33 4.09
CA PRO A 65 -7.91 6.44 3.17
C PRO A 65 -6.57 7.06 2.75
N ILE A 66 -6.15 6.77 1.51
CA ILE A 66 -5.09 7.51 0.85
C ILE A 66 -5.65 8.87 0.46
N ASP A 67 -5.01 9.96 0.88
CA ASP A 67 -5.35 11.31 0.43
C ASP A 67 -4.65 11.58 -0.90
N PHE A 68 -5.31 11.14 -1.98
CA PHE A 68 -4.81 11.31 -3.33
C PHE A 68 -4.83 12.77 -3.81
N GLN A 69 -5.59 13.67 -3.18
CA GLN A 69 -5.55 15.10 -3.53
C GLN A 69 -4.25 15.74 -3.01
N ALA A 70 -3.79 15.31 -1.84
CA ALA A 70 -2.52 15.74 -1.26
C ALA A 70 -1.31 14.89 -1.71
N GLY A 71 -1.52 13.76 -2.40
CA GLY A 71 -0.43 12.91 -2.88
C GLY A 71 0.34 12.20 -1.76
N GLN A 72 -0.36 11.87 -0.67
CA GLN A 72 0.25 11.36 0.55
C GLN A 72 -0.46 10.14 1.13
N GLN A 73 0.26 9.35 1.91
CA GLN A 73 -0.27 8.24 2.69
C GLN A 73 0.24 8.30 4.13
N THR A 74 -0.67 8.17 5.08
CA THR A 74 -0.32 7.97 6.49
C THR A 74 0.31 6.59 6.67
N ILE A 75 1.47 6.56 7.32
CA ILE A 75 2.14 5.33 7.75
C ILE A 75 1.97 5.23 9.25
N ARG A 76 1.45 4.11 9.75
CA ARG A 76 1.21 3.91 11.18
C ARG A 76 2.51 3.73 11.94
N GLN A 77 2.55 4.22 13.18
CA GLN A 77 3.63 3.88 14.11
C GLN A 77 3.52 2.41 14.56
N PRO A 78 4.63 1.80 15.03
CA PRO A 78 4.58 0.47 15.64
C PRO A 78 3.53 0.37 16.76
N SER A 79 3.41 1.38 17.63
CA SER A 79 2.41 1.42 18.70
C SER A 79 0.98 1.29 18.19
N GLU A 80 0.66 1.99 17.10
CA GLU A 80 -0.64 1.94 16.44
C GLU A 80 -0.88 0.60 15.72
N ILE A 81 0.13 0.06 15.03
CA ILE A 81 0.04 -1.23 14.33
C ILE A 81 -0.27 -2.35 15.33
N PHE A 82 0.51 -2.46 16.41
CA PHE A 82 0.33 -3.50 17.41
C PHE A 82 -0.89 -3.26 18.31
N GLY A 83 -1.18 -1.99 18.65
CA GLY A 83 -2.34 -1.62 19.47
C GLY A 83 -3.68 -1.84 18.77
N SER A 84 -3.81 -1.40 17.51
CA SER A 84 -5.04 -1.55 16.72
C SER A 84 -5.14 -2.90 15.99
N ARG A 85 -4.02 -3.62 15.86
CA ARG A 85 -3.87 -4.83 15.02
C ARG A 85 -4.28 -4.61 13.57
N ARG A 86 -3.99 -3.42 13.03
CA ARG A 86 -4.30 -3.03 11.64
C ARG A 86 -3.04 -2.52 10.95
N ALA A 87 -2.82 -2.95 9.71
CA ALA A 87 -1.70 -2.50 8.92
C ALA A 87 -1.99 -2.61 7.41
N THR A 88 -1.46 -1.67 6.64
CA THR A 88 -1.40 -1.69 5.17
C THR A 88 -0.18 -2.47 4.67
N CYS A 89 -0.04 -2.64 3.36
CA CYS A 89 1.17 -3.23 2.77
C CYS A 89 2.43 -2.39 3.06
N LEU A 90 2.27 -1.06 3.08
CA LEU A 90 3.37 -0.13 3.36
C LEU A 90 3.78 -0.16 4.83
N ASP A 91 2.81 -0.15 5.75
CA ASP A 91 3.04 -0.28 7.19
C ASP A 91 3.88 -1.54 7.48
N LEU A 92 3.49 -2.67 6.89
CA LEU A 92 4.18 -3.95 7.10
C LEU A 92 5.55 -3.99 6.44
N ALA A 93 5.72 -3.45 5.22
CA ALA A 93 7.03 -3.39 4.57
C ALA A 93 8.01 -2.54 5.39
N VAL A 94 7.58 -1.38 5.90
CA VAL A 94 8.38 -0.50 6.75
C VAL A 94 8.69 -1.16 8.09
N LEU A 95 7.68 -1.72 8.77
CA LEU A 95 7.85 -2.39 10.07
C LEU A 95 8.84 -3.55 9.98
N PHE A 96 8.64 -4.47 9.02
CA PHE A 96 9.57 -5.58 8.83
C PHE A 96 10.95 -5.11 8.41
N GLY A 97 11.04 -4.10 7.53
CA GLY A 97 12.33 -3.53 7.13
C GLY A 97 13.10 -2.98 8.33
N ALA A 98 12.42 -2.30 9.24
CA ALA A 98 13.02 -1.80 10.48
C ALA A 98 13.50 -2.93 11.40
N ILE A 99 12.64 -3.93 11.64
CA ILE A 99 12.92 -5.07 12.51
C ILE A 99 14.10 -5.89 11.97
N LEU A 100 14.10 -6.20 10.67
CA LEU A 100 15.19 -6.97 10.06
C LEU A 100 16.52 -6.20 10.13
N LEU A 101 16.49 -4.88 9.97
CA LEU A 101 17.67 -4.02 10.07
C LEU A 101 18.26 -3.97 11.50
N GLU A 102 17.41 -4.12 12.54
CA GLU A 102 17.86 -4.25 13.94
C GLU A 102 18.65 -5.55 14.15
N TYR A 103 18.18 -6.64 13.55
CA TYR A 103 18.82 -7.96 13.67
C TYR A 103 19.85 -8.24 12.57
N GLU A 104 20.62 -7.21 12.19
CA GLU A 104 21.76 -7.27 11.25
C GLU A 104 21.45 -7.73 9.81
N LEU A 105 20.18 -7.84 9.41
CA LEU A 105 19.81 -8.11 8.03
C LEU A 105 19.81 -6.81 7.21
N LEU A 106 19.83 -6.95 5.89
CA LEU A 106 19.89 -5.84 4.94
C LEU A 106 18.65 -5.81 4.04
N PRO A 107 17.51 -5.29 4.55
CA PRO A 107 16.28 -5.18 3.79
C PRO A 107 16.26 -3.97 2.86
N MET A 108 15.68 -4.17 1.69
CA MET A 108 15.28 -3.14 0.75
C MET A 108 13.77 -3.14 0.59
N ILE A 109 13.13 -1.97 0.71
CA ILE A 109 11.70 -1.82 0.39
C ILE A 109 11.55 -1.67 -1.12
N VAL A 110 10.84 -2.58 -1.76
CA VAL A 110 10.49 -2.50 -3.19
C VAL A 110 9.06 -1.99 -3.32
N LEU A 111 8.91 -0.86 -4.00
CA LEU A 111 7.63 -0.24 -4.31
C LEU A 111 7.22 -0.59 -5.73
N THR A 112 5.98 -1.07 -5.86
CA THR A 112 5.26 -1.22 -7.13
C THR A 112 4.10 -0.22 -7.14
N ARG A 113 3.26 -0.25 -8.17
CA ARG A 113 2.04 0.55 -8.18
C ARG A 113 1.02 0.02 -7.16
N GLY A 114 0.90 0.71 -6.02
CA GLY A 114 -0.10 0.42 -4.97
C GLY A 114 0.23 -0.79 -4.09
N HIS A 115 1.48 -1.27 -4.11
CA HIS A 115 1.92 -2.37 -3.25
C HIS A 115 3.40 -2.26 -2.91
N ALA A 116 3.79 -2.76 -1.75
CA ALA A 116 5.16 -2.76 -1.25
C ALA A 116 5.52 -4.12 -0.66
N PHE A 117 6.76 -4.55 -0.87
CA PHE A 117 7.32 -5.79 -0.33
C PHE A 117 8.82 -5.61 -0.07
N LEU A 118 9.48 -6.62 0.51
CA LEU A 118 10.91 -6.55 0.82
C LEU A 118 11.74 -7.44 -0.10
N VAL A 119 12.99 -7.03 -0.33
CA VAL A 119 14.07 -7.92 -0.76
C VAL A 119 15.22 -7.80 0.24
N VAL A 120 15.79 -8.92 0.66
CA VAL A 120 16.69 -8.99 1.80
C VAL A 120 17.91 -9.82 1.47
N SER A 121 19.09 -9.37 1.90
CA SER A 121 20.35 -10.10 1.69
C SER A 121 20.42 -11.42 2.46
N ARG A 122 20.91 -12.47 1.78
CA ARG A 122 21.28 -13.76 2.37
C ARG A 122 22.78 -13.90 2.59
N THR A 123 23.57 -13.03 1.97
CA THR A 123 25.03 -13.16 1.87
C THR A 123 25.77 -12.25 2.83
N LEU A 124 25.25 -11.05 3.10
CA LEU A 124 25.90 -10.04 3.93
C LEU A 124 24.99 -9.59 5.07
N THR A 125 25.64 -9.24 6.18
CA THR A 125 25.03 -8.57 7.32
C THR A 125 25.29 -7.06 7.28
N ARG A 126 24.48 -6.33 8.04
CA ARG A 126 24.66 -4.90 8.27
C ARG A 126 26.07 -4.54 8.74
N ARG A 127 26.64 -5.34 9.66
CA ARG A 127 27.99 -5.14 10.18
C ARG A 127 29.07 -5.35 9.12
N GLU A 128 28.95 -6.40 8.31
CA GLU A 128 29.90 -6.67 7.22
C GLU A 128 29.92 -5.52 6.20
N VAL A 129 28.74 -5.00 5.84
CA VAL A 129 28.64 -3.83 4.95
C VAL A 129 29.20 -2.58 5.61
N GLY A 130 28.93 -2.36 6.91
CA GLY A 130 29.53 -1.27 7.69
C GLY A 130 31.06 -1.36 7.78
N ALA A 131 31.63 -2.57 7.71
CA ALA A 131 33.07 -2.82 7.64
C ALA A 131 33.65 -2.73 6.22
N GLY A 132 32.85 -2.39 5.21
CA GLY A 132 33.29 -2.14 3.83
C GLY A 132 32.93 -3.23 2.82
N ALA A 133 32.19 -4.28 3.20
CA ALA A 133 31.71 -5.26 2.23
C ALA A 133 30.75 -4.61 1.22
N VAL A 134 30.89 -4.99 -0.06
CA VAL A 134 30.07 -4.46 -1.15
C VAL A 134 28.98 -5.46 -1.50
N ARG A 135 27.72 -4.99 -1.50
CA ARG A 135 26.57 -5.83 -1.87
C ARG A 135 26.47 -5.97 -3.38
N ALA A 136 26.03 -7.14 -3.86
CA ALA A 136 25.88 -7.44 -5.28
C ALA A 136 24.83 -6.56 -5.97
N GLU A 137 23.78 -6.20 -5.23
CA GLU A 137 22.69 -5.32 -5.68
C GLU A 137 23.02 -3.82 -5.58
N LYS A 138 24.22 -3.46 -5.12
CA LYS A 138 24.63 -2.06 -5.03
C LYS A 138 24.65 -1.46 -6.43
N GLY A 139 23.97 -0.32 -6.62
CA GLY A 139 23.87 0.36 -7.91
C GLY A 139 22.75 -0.14 -8.83
N LEU A 140 22.04 -1.23 -8.49
CA LEU A 140 20.86 -1.66 -9.27
C LEU A 140 19.73 -0.64 -9.24
N PHE A 141 19.72 0.18 -8.21
CA PHE A 141 18.72 1.20 -7.92
C PHE A 141 19.44 2.50 -7.65
N ASP A 142 20.33 2.92 -8.53
CA ASP A 142 20.88 4.27 -8.49
C ASP A 142 19.71 5.26 -8.46
N ASP A 143 19.74 6.12 -7.45
CA ASP A 143 18.66 7.00 -7.04
C ASP A 143 17.33 6.37 -6.58
N GLY A 144 17.30 5.04 -6.46
CA GLY A 144 16.19 4.19 -6.05
C GLY A 144 15.29 3.74 -7.21
N LEU A 145 15.56 4.14 -8.45
CA LEU A 145 14.72 3.80 -9.61
C LEU A 145 14.93 2.35 -10.04
N ALA A 146 13.83 1.61 -10.24
CA ALA A 146 13.88 0.26 -10.76
C ALA A 146 13.83 0.26 -12.30
N THR A 147 15.00 0.22 -12.95
CA THR A 147 15.06 0.02 -14.41
C THR A 147 14.72 -1.43 -14.76
N SER A 148 14.27 -1.69 -16.00
CA SER A 148 14.01 -3.08 -16.41
C SER A 148 15.25 -3.97 -16.33
N ALA A 149 16.46 -3.41 -16.49
CA ALA A 149 17.71 -4.13 -16.27
C ALA A 149 17.96 -4.40 -14.78
N GLY A 150 17.78 -3.39 -13.92
CA GLY A 150 17.93 -3.53 -12.46
C GLY A 150 16.94 -4.55 -11.87
N VAL A 151 15.68 -4.56 -12.34
CA VAL A 151 14.68 -5.57 -11.93
C VAL A 151 15.08 -6.98 -12.37
N ARG A 152 15.63 -7.14 -13.58
CA ARG A 152 16.13 -8.45 -14.05
C ARG A 152 17.29 -8.94 -13.21
N GLU A 153 18.24 -8.07 -12.87
CA GLU A 153 19.39 -8.44 -12.05
C GLU A 153 18.98 -8.74 -10.60
N LEU A 154 18.07 -7.94 -10.02
CA LEU A 154 17.49 -8.20 -8.71
C LEU A 154 16.81 -9.57 -8.66
N ARG A 155 16.05 -9.91 -9.71
CA ARG A 155 15.47 -11.24 -9.86
C ARG A 155 16.55 -12.31 -9.98
N ALA A 156 17.60 -12.09 -10.76
CA ALA A 156 18.69 -13.06 -10.89
C ALA A 156 19.37 -13.34 -9.55
N LEU A 157 19.58 -12.31 -8.71
CA LEU A 157 20.11 -12.46 -7.35
C LEU A 157 19.19 -13.26 -6.43
N VAL A 158 17.87 -13.08 -6.56
CA VAL A 158 16.87 -13.92 -5.85
C VAL A 158 16.87 -15.35 -6.40
N ASP A 159 17.00 -15.52 -7.71
CA ASP A 159 17.05 -16.82 -8.39
C ASP A 159 18.32 -17.61 -7.97
N ARG A 160 19.43 -16.92 -7.68
CA ARG A 160 20.70 -17.46 -7.16
C ARG A 160 20.76 -17.64 -5.64
N GLU A 161 19.68 -17.33 -4.93
CA GLU A 161 19.61 -17.37 -3.45
C GLU A 161 20.66 -16.50 -2.74
N GLU A 162 21.11 -15.43 -3.40
CA GLU A 162 21.93 -14.38 -2.77
C GLU A 162 21.04 -13.37 -2.03
N LEU A 163 19.81 -13.21 -2.50
CA LEU A 163 18.73 -12.44 -1.89
C LEU A 163 17.50 -13.33 -1.72
N PHE A 164 16.58 -12.95 -0.83
CA PHE A 164 15.20 -13.43 -0.87
C PHE A 164 14.23 -12.26 -0.89
N ALA A 165 13.10 -12.44 -1.57
CA ALA A 165 11.99 -11.49 -1.50
C ALA A 165 10.99 -11.95 -0.43
N LEU A 166 10.28 -11.01 0.20
CA LEU A 166 9.33 -11.29 1.27
C LEU A 166 8.06 -10.45 1.09
N GLU A 167 6.93 -11.14 0.91
CA GLU A 167 5.59 -10.54 0.91
C GLU A 167 5.12 -10.31 2.35
N CYS A 168 5.36 -9.10 2.86
CA CYS A 168 5.09 -8.73 4.25
C CYS A 168 3.60 -8.82 4.62
N THR A 169 2.68 -8.63 3.68
CA THR A 169 1.24 -8.72 3.96
C THR A 169 0.78 -10.13 4.29
N GLY A 170 1.61 -11.15 4.06
CA GLY A 170 1.29 -12.53 4.42
C GLY A 170 0.98 -12.70 5.91
N CYS A 171 1.62 -11.94 6.80
CA CYS A 171 1.42 -12.06 8.26
C CYS A 171 0.08 -11.47 8.74
N ALA A 172 -0.55 -10.62 7.93
CA ALA A 172 -1.81 -9.97 8.25
C ALA A 172 -2.99 -10.73 7.63
N TYR A 173 -4.08 -10.84 8.39
CA TYR A 173 -5.31 -11.49 7.94
C TYR A 173 -6.01 -10.65 6.87
N THR A 174 -6.46 -11.31 5.80
CA THR A 174 -7.43 -10.74 4.85
C THR A 174 -8.40 -11.82 4.36
N ALA A 175 -9.66 -11.43 4.17
CA ALA A 175 -10.66 -12.27 3.52
C ALA A 175 -10.65 -12.13 1.98
N GLU A 176 -9.89 -11.16 1.46
CA GLU A 176 -9.83 -10.89 0.03
C GLU A 176 -9.17 -12.04 -0.74
N LYS A 177 -9.81 -12.43 -1.83
CA LYS A 177 -9.29 -13.42 -2.78
C LYS A 177 -8.77 -12.71 -4.03
N GLY A 178 -7.84 -13.35 -4.73
CA GLY A 178 -7.35 -12.84 -6.01
C GLY A 178 -6.17 -13.61 -6.57
N SER A 179 -5.80 -13.25 -7.79
CA SER A 179 -4.69 -13.84 -8.54
C SER A 179 -3.37 -13.08 -8.38
N ALA A 180 -3.36 -11.97 -7.64
CA ALA A 180 -2.13 -11.26 -7.31
C ALA A 180 -1.29 -12.07 -6.30
N PRO A 181 0.06 -11.98 -6.33
CA PRO A 181 0.92 -12.79 -5.47
C PRO A 181 0.57 -12.71 -3.98
N GLU A 182 0.26 -11.50 -3.49
CA GLU A 182 -0.10 -11.21 -2.09
C GLU A 182 -1.45 -11.80 -1.65
N ARG A 183 -2.23 -12.38 -2.58
CA ARG A 183 -3.55 -12.99 -2.30
C ARG A 183 -3.56 -14.51 -2.44
N LYS A 184 -2.52 -15.11 -3.03
CA LYS A 184 -2.45 -16.57 -3.28
C LYS A 184 -1.88 -17.35 -2.09
N GLY A 185 -2.36 -18.57 -1.91
CA GLY A 185 -1.77 -19.52 -0.95
C GLY A 185 -1.96 -19.16 0.52
N ARG A 186 -2.93 -18.28 0.84
CA ARG A 186 -3.28 -17.94 2.22
C ARG A 186 -4.07 -19.08 2.88
N VAL A 187 -3.66 -19.50 4.06
CA VAL A 187 -4.37 -20.44 4.93
C VAL A 187 -4.94 -19.65 6.10
N GLY A 188 -6.28 -19.70 6.29
CA GLY A 188 -6.94 -18.89 7.31
C GLY A 188 -6.73 -17.37 7.13
N GLY A 189 -6.57 -16.91 5.87
CA GLY A 189 -6.37 -15.50 5.54
C GLY A 189 -4.93 -14.97 5.69
N ARG A 190 -3.96 -15.81 6.09
CA ARG A 190 -2.53 -15.45 6.25
C ARG A 190 -1.62 -16.40 5.46
N MET A 191 -0.37 -16.03 5.23
CA MET A 191 0.65 -16.88 4.63
C MET A 191 1.63 -17.36 5.71
N LEU A 192 2.06 -18.60 5.62
CA LEU A 192 3.26 -19.05 6.31
C LEU A 192 4.50 -18.43 5.64
N PHE A 193 5.62 -18.39 6.35
CA PHE A 193 6.84 -17.71 5.90
C PHE A 193 7.30 -18.17 4.51
N GLU A 194 7.33 -19.47 4.24
CA GLU A 194 7.76 -20.05 2.95
C GLU A 194 6.90 -19.52 1.80
N ARG A 195 5.58 -19.46 2.01
CA ARG A 195 4.64 -18.93 1.02
C ARG A 195 4.80 -17.42 0.85
N ALA A 196 5.10 -16.68 1.92
CA ALA A 196 5.36 -15.25 1.84
C ALA A 196 6.66 -14.95 1.06
N VAL A 197 7.68 -15.79 1.18
CA VAL A 197 8.91 -15.69 0.40
C VAL A 197 8.65 -15.98 -1.08
N GLU A 198 7.89 -17.04 -1.37
CA GLU A 198 7.48 -17.37 -2.74
C GLU A 198 6.63 -16.24 -3.37
N ALA A 199 5.66 -15.69 -2.62
CA ALA A 199 4.85 -14.57 -3.05
C ALA A 199 5.71 -13.32 -3.33
N GLY A 200 6.70 -13.03 -2.48
CA GLY A 200 7.65 -11.95 -2.71
C GLY A 200 8.43 -12.14 -4.02
N ARG A 201 8.88 -13.37 -4.30
CA ARG A 201 9.57 -13.70 -5.56
C ARG A 201 8.64 -13.54 -6.77
N GLU A 202 7.39 -13.94 -6.65
CA GLU A 202 6.37 -13.73 -7.69
C GLU A 202 6.15 -12.23 -7.99
N GLN A 203 6.20 -11.34 -6.99
CA GLN A 203 6.04 -9.89 -7.21
C GLN A 203 7.07 -9.33 -8.19
N LEU A 204 8.33 -9.82 -8.16
CA LEU A 204 9.38 -9.39 -9.09
C LEU A 204 9.08 -9.71 -10.56
N SER A 205 8.19 -10.69 -10.81
CA SER A 205 7.79 -11.11 -12.16
C SER A 205 6.35 -10.74 -12.50
N TYR A 206 5.64 -10.04 -11.61
CA TYR A 206 4.22 -9.74 -11.77
C TYR A 206 4.00 -8.57 -12.75
N ARG A 207 3.78 -8.90 -14.02
CA ARG A 207 3.71 -7.93 -15.13
C ARG A 207 2.67 -6.82 -14.96
N ALA A 208 1.59 -7.07 -14.23
CA ALA A 208 0.54 -6.07 -14.03
C ALA A 208 0.99 -4.91 -13.12
N ARG A 209 1.97 -5.14 -12.23
CA ARG A 209 2.54 -4.13 -11.32
C ARG A 209 4.05 -4.37 -11.16
N PRO A 210 4.87 -3.99 -12.15
CA PRO A 210 6.31 -4.15 -12.03
C PRO A 210 6.88 -3.29 -10.90
N PRO A 211 8.04 -3.66 -10.32
CA PRO A 211 8.80 -2.79 -9.44
C PRO A 211 9.11 -1.45 -10.11
N LEU A 212 8.88 -0.36 -9.37
CA LEU A 212 9.10 1.02 -9.81
C LEU A 212 10.26 1.67 -9.07
N PHE A 213 10.42 1.30 -7.80
CA PHE A 213 11.42 1.90 -6.93
C PHE A 213 11.88 0.89 -5.88
N ALA A 214 13.14 0.98 -5.45
CA ALA A 214 13.67 0.22 -4.34
C ALA A 214 14.48 1.13 -3.41
N LEU A 215 14.32 0.93 -2.11
CA LEU A 215 14.92 1.72 -1.04
C LEU A 215 15.81 0.83 -0.19
N ASP A 216 17.11 1.07 -0.23
CA ASP A 216 18.04 0.44 0.68
C ASP A 216 18.00 1.12 2.06
N LEU A 217 17.34 0.46 3.01
CA LEU A 217 17.13 1.01 4.35
C LEU A 217 18.45 1.21 5.09
N HIS A 218 19.42 0.31 4.92
CA HIS A 218 20.73 0.47 5.54
C HIS A 218 21.42 1.73 5.00
N SER A 219 21.59 1.83 3.69
CA SER A 219 22.27 2.98 3.05
C SER A 219 21.59 4.31 3.37
N LEU A 220 20.25 4.36 3.32
CA LEU A 220 19.50 5.59 3.63
C LEU A 220 19.58 5.96 5.11
N SER A 221 19.55 4.99 6.04
CA SER A 221 19.69 5.27 7.47
C SER A 221 21.04 5.87 7.86
N GLN A 222 22.09 5.69 7.04
CA GLN A 222 23.39 6.33 7.26
C GLN A 222 23.42 7.79 6.80
N HIS A 223 22.47 8.19 5.96
CA HIS A 223 22.41 9.55 5.44
C HIS A 223 21.66 10.48 6.42
N PRO A 224 22.23 11.64 6.82
CA PRO A 224 21.62 12.54 7.81
C PRO A 224 20.18 12.98 7.48
N ALA A 225 19.86 13.16 6.20
CA ALA A 225 18.52 13.58 5.77
C ALA A 225 17.41 12.50 5.96
N TYR A 226 17.79 11.23 6.11
CA TYR A 226 16.85 10.10 6.18
C TYR A 226 16.96 9.31 7.48
N GLN A 227 17.51 9.93 8.53
CA GLN A 227 17.48 9.37 9.88
C GLN A 227 16.06 9.02 10.30
N PRO A 228 15.84 7.84 10.91
CA PRO A 228 14.52 7.42 11.35
C PRO A 228 13.84 8.43 12.28
N TYR A 229 12.54 8.57 12.14
CA TYR A 229 11.71 9.31 13.07
C TYR A 229 11.72 8.60 14.44
N PRO A 230 11.68 9.36 15.54
CA PRO A 230 11.46 8.77 16.86
C PRO A 230 10.10 8.08 16.88
N ILE A 231 10.03 6.95 17.59
CA ILE A 231 8.80 6.16 17.78
C ILE A 231 8.50 6.01 19.26
N GLU A 232 7.24 5.74 19.59
CA GLU A 232 6.86 5.28 20.91
C GLU A 232 7.40 3.88 21.19
N LEU A 233 7.91 3.64 22.41
CA LEU A 233 8.45 2.35 22.85
C LEU A 233 7.53 1.70 23.87
N PRO A 234 7.47 0.35 23.94
CA PRO A 234 6.67 -0.36 24.93
C PRO A 234 7.10 -0.01 26.35
N GLY A 235 6.14 0.18 27.26
CA GLY A 235 6.42 0.41 28.68
C GLY A 235 6.65 1.87 29.09
N ILE A 236 6.80 2.81 28.14
CA ILE A 236 6.55 4.23 28.44
C ILE A 236 5.03 4.42 28.39
N GLN A 237 4.37 4.38 29.55
CA GLN A 237 3.00 4.85 29.67
C GLN A 237 3.00 6.37 29.44
N ASN A 238 2.93 6.79 28.17
CA ASN A 238 2.16 7.99 27.92
C ASN A 238 0.70 7.62 28.23
N PRO A 239 -0.07 8.53 28.84
CA PRO A 239 -1.50 8.29 29.00
C PRO A 239 -2.04 7.84 27.64
N PRO A 240 -2.99 6.89 27.59
CA PRO A 240 -3.64 6.55 26.34
C PRO A 240 -3.98 7.87 25.65
N PRO A 241 -3.73 8.04 24.33
CA PRO A 241 -4.32 9.18 23.63
C PRO A 241 -5.76 9.22 24.11
N PRO A 242 -6.22 10.40 24.62
CA PRO A 242 -7.47 10.48 25.36
C PRO A 242 -8.44 9.63 24.58
N ALA A 243 -9.07 8.65 25.24
CA ALA A 243 -10.10 7.85 24.60
C ALA A 243 -10.83 8.86 23.75
N VAL A 244 -10.83 8.65 22.43
CA VAL A 244 -11.75 9.42 21.61
C VAL A 244 -13.04 9.00 22.24
N ALA A 245 -13.53 9.85 23.15
CA ALA A 245 -14.84 9.71 23.68
C ALA A 245 -15.64 9.50 22.40
N GLU A 246 -16.55 8.53 22.42
CA GLU A 246 -17.74 8.79 21.65
C GLU A 246 -18.18 10.18 22.10
N GLN A 247 -17.76 11.20 21.33
CA GLN A 247 -18.23 12.54 21.50
C GLN A 247 -19.73 12.30 21.48
N PRO A 248 -20.48 12.74 22.50
CA PRO A 248 -21.93 12.72 22.39
C PRO A 248 -22.17 13.33 21.02
N LYS A 249 -22.78 12.55 20.10
CA LYS A 249 -23.03 12.94 18.72
C LYS A 249 -23.49 14.39 18.78
N GLU A 250 -22.58 15.35 18.60
CA GLU A 250 -23.00 16.66 18.17
C GLU A 250 -23.74 16.31 16.89
N PRO A 251 -24.98 16.78 16.71
CA PRO A 251 -25.70 16.50 15.49
C PRO A 251 -24.75 16.93 14.39
N GLY A 252 -24.16 15.92 13.72
CA GLY A 252 -23.23 16.17 12.64
C GLY A 252 -23.94 17.13 11.71
N PRO A 253 -23.20 18.03 11.03
CA PRO A 253 -23.82 18.86 10.01
C PRO A 253 -24.70 17.91 9.21
N GLN A 254 -26.01 18.17 9.25
CA GLN A 254 -27.02 17.20 8.80
C GLN A 254 -26.51 16.68 7.46
N THR A 255 -26.24 15.38 7.39
CA THR A 255 -25.60 14.79 6.22
C THR A 255 -26.53 15.01 5.03
N GLY A 256 -26.31 16.12 4.32
CA GLY A 256 -26.72 16.29 2.95
C GLY A 256 -26.10 15.13 2.19
N GLY A 257 -26.96 14.22 1.73
CA GLY A 257 -26.54 12.96 1.14
C GLY A 257 -25.50 13.16 0.05
N GLY A 258 -24.53 12.25 -0.03
CA GLY A 258 -23.74 12.10 -1.25
C GLY A 258 -24.67 11.86 -2.44
N LEU A 259 -24.25 12.30 -3.63
CA LEU A 259 -25.03 12.22 -4.89
C LEU A 259 -25.59 10.81 -5.19
N LEU A 260 -24.84 9.78 -4.83
CA LEU A 260 -25.20 8.36 -4.92
C LEU A 260 -25.13 7.72 -3.52
N THR A 261 -26.15 6.92 -3.21
CA THR A 261 -26.16 5.98 -2.07
C THR A 261 -25.10 4.89 -2.25
N LEU A 262 -24.77 4.18 -1.17
CA LEU A 262 -23.80 3.06 -1.23
C LEU A 262 -24.25 1.97 -2.23
N GLU A 263 -25.54 1.63 -2.24
CA GLU A 263 -26.12 0.65 -3.17
C GLU A 263 -26.02 1.12 -4.62
N GLU A 264 -26.28 2.39 -4.90
CA GLU A 264 -26.14 2.95 -6.26
C GLU A 264 -24.68 3.05 -6.70
N ARG A 265 -23.74 3.24 -5.76
CA ARG A 265 -22.31 3.18 -6.07
C ARG A 265 -21.91 1.79 -6.50
N ASP A 266 -22.29 0.76 -5.74
CA ASP A 266 -22.00 -0.63 -6.08
C ASP A 266 -22.67 -1.03 -7.41
N ARG A 267 -23.90 -0.56 -7.65
CA ARG A 267 -24.57 -0.78 -8.93
C ARG A 267 -23.85 -0.11 -10.10
N LEU A 268 -23.35 1.11 -9.91
CA LEU A 268 -22.58 1.82 -10.94
C LEU A 268 -21.26 1.08 -11.28
N VAL A 269 -20.58 0.52 -10.27
CA VAL A 269 -19.38 -0.32 -10.45
C VAL A 269 -19.69 -1.50 -11.38
N GLU A 270 -20.79 -2.22 -11.13
CA GLU A 270 -21.21 -3.35 -11.95
C GLU A 270 -21.46 -2.93 -13.41
N LEU A 271 -22.23 -1.87 -13.62
CA LEU A 271 -22.60 -1.40 -14.96
C LEU A 271 -21.40 -0.91 -15.77
N LEU A 272 -20.45 -0.23 -15.14
CA LEU A 272 -19.23 0.20 -15.83
C LEU A 272 -18.29 -0.95 -16.14
N GLY A 273 -18.31 -2.02 -15.35
CA GLY A 273 -17.65 -3.28 -15.66
C GLY A 273 -18.19 -3.96 -16.92
N MET A 274 -19.42 -3.63 -17.34
CA MET A 274 -20.04 -4.15 -18.56
C MET A 274 -19.74 -3.32 -19.81
N LEU A 275 -18.99 -2.20 -19.70
CA LEU A 275 -18.60 -1.41 -20.86
C LEU A 275 -17.67 -2.22 -21.79
N PRO A 276 -17.88 -2.14 -23.11
CA PRO A 276 -17.06 -2.87 -24.07
C PRO A 276 -15.61 -2.38 -23.97
N ASN A 277 -14.63 -3.30 -24.00
CA ASN A 277 -13.21 -2.98 -24.04
C ASN A 277 -12.70 -2.08 -22.89
N ILE A 278 -13.32 -2.14 -21.71
CA ILE A 278 -12.98 -1.31 -20.53
C ILE A 278 -11.51 -1.39 -20.09
N GLY A 279 -10.81 -2.47 -20.41
CA GLY A 279 -9.36 -2.62 -20.16
C GLY A 279 -8.45 -1.81 -21.10
N SER A 280 -8.96 -1.34 -22.24
CA SER A 280 -8.16 -0.60 -23.22
C SER A 280 -7.89 0.85 -22.77
N SER A 281 -6.73 1.41 -23.15
CA SER A 281 -6.37 2.80 -22.85
C SER A 281 -7.32 3.79 -23.52
N ALA A 282 -7.66 3.55 -24.79
CA ALA A 282 -8.58 4.41 -25.56
C ALA A 282 -9.99 4.49 -24.95
N MET A 283 -10.50 3.38 -24.41
CA MET A 283 -11.79 3.35 -23.69
C MET A 283 -11.71 4.12 -22.38
N ARG A 284 -10.59 4.00 -21.64
CA ARG A 284 -10.38 4.76 -20.41
C ARG A 284 -10.26 6.27 -20.67
N ASP A 285 -9.53 6.68 -21.70
CA ASP A 285 -9.40 8.10 -22.06
C ASP A 285 -10.74 8.72 -22.46
N SER A 286 -11.58 7.94 -23.14
CA SER A 286 -12.92 8.35 -23.56
C SER A 286 -13.91 8.40 -22.39
N LEU A 287 -13.84 7.45 -21.46
CA LEU A 287 -14.66 7.44 -20.23
C LEU A 287 -14.31 8.63 -19.32
N LEU A 288 -13.04 8.99 -19.28
CA LEU A 288 -12.50 10.07 -18.45
C LEU A 288 -12.45 11.43 -19.17
N PHE A 289 -13.01 11.52 -20.37
CA PHE A 289 -13.00 12.75 -21.15
C PHE A 289 -13.69 13.91 -20.40
N GLY A 290 -13.00 15.04 -20.30
CA GLY A 290 -13.49 16.22 -19.56
C GLY A 290 -13.42 16.11 -18.03
N VAL A 291 -12.89 15.00 -17.48
CA VAL A 291 -12.57 14.88 -16.05
C VAL A 291 -11.26 15.63 -15.78
N PRO A 292 -11.14 16.42 -14.69
CA PRO A 292 -9.89 17.10 -14.34
C PRO A 292 -8.69 16.14 -14.24
N GLN A 293 -7.51 16.58 -14.69
CA GLN A 293 -6.30 15.74 -14.75
C GLN A 293 -5.91 15.07 -13.42
N PRO A 294 -6.01 15.74 -12.25
CA PRO A 294 -5.74 15.10 -10.96
C PRO A 294 -6.64 13.88 -10.69
N ILE A 295 -7.91 13.97 -11.09
CA ILE A 295 -8.90 12.88 -10.95
C ILE A 295 -8.68 11.81 -12.03
N ARG A 296 -8.21 12.18 -13.21
CA ARG A 296 -7.83 11.19 -14.25
C ARG A 296 -6.67 10.33 -13.79
N LEU A 297 -5.66 10.93 -13.16
CA LEU A 297 -4.50 10.21 -12.64
C LEU A 297 -4.88 9.23 -11.51
N SER A 298 -5.91 9.54 -10.71
CA SER A 298 -6.42 8.63 -9.68
C SER A 298 -7.27 7.47 -10.24
N LEU A 299 -8.06 7.69 -11.30
CA LEU A 299 -8.90 6.66 -11.95
C LEU A 299 -8.13 5.71 -12.88
N VAL A 300 -6.95 6.14 -13.37
CA VAL A 300 -6.10 5.31 -14.22
C VAL A 300 -5.30 4.30 -13.39
N SER A 301 -5.30 4.42 -12.05
CA SER A 301 -4.43 3.76 -11.06
C SER A 301 -4.83 2.32 -10.64
N SER A 302 -6.10 1.92 -10.62
CA SER A 302 -6.48 0.55 -10.19
C SER A 302 -6.60 -0.50 -11.31
N GLY A 303 -6.64 -0.07 -12.57
CA GLY A 303 -6.89 -0.97 -13.71
C GLY A 303 -8.36 -1.36 -13.92
N ALA A 304 -9.28 -0.87 -13.09
CA ALA A 304 -10.72 -0.94 -13.34
C ALA A 304 -11.39 0.36 -12.89
N ALA A 305 -11.94 1.14 -13.82
CA ALA A 305 -12.68 2.39 -13.52
C ALA A 305 -13.76 2.19 -12.44
N ALA A 306 -14.28 0.96 -12.34
CA ALA A 306 -15.28 0.52 -11.39
C ALA A 306 -14.80 0.51 -9.91
N ALA A 307 -13.54 0.13 -9.63
CA ALA A 307 -13.04 0.12 -8.26
C ALA A 307 -12.77 1.54 -7.72
N ASP A 308 -12.36 2.46 -8.59
CA ASP A 308 -11.94 3.82 -8.23
C ASP A 308 -13.13 4.80 -8.09
N LEU A 309 -14.30 4.49 -8.67
CA LEU A 309 -15.51 5.31 -8.52
C LEU A 309 -16.13 5.27 -7.12
N ARG A 310 -15.81 4.25 -6.32
CA ARG A 310 -16.24 4.18 -4.91
C ARG A 310 -15.71 5.35 -4.09
N HIS A 311 -14.57 5.93 -4.47
CA HIS A 311 -13.92 7.03 -3.75
C HIS A 311 -14.30 8.43 -4.25
N LEU A 312 -14.90 8.56 -5.44
CA LEU A 312 -15.34 9.86 -5.98
C LEU A 312 -16.60 10.42 -5.30
N GLY A 313 -17.36 9.58 -4.59
CA GLY A 313 -18.56 9.99 -3.86
C GLY A 313 -18.32 10.65 -2.50
N GLU A 314 -17.08 10.67 -2.01
CA GLU A 314 -16.73 11.20 -0.68
C GLU A 314 -16.09 12.59 -0.73
N GLY A 315 -15.43 12.94 -1.85
CA GLY A 315 -14.80 14.25 -2.07
C GLY A 315 -15.76 15.38 -2.50
N ALA A 316 -17.07 15.14 -2.56
CA ALA A 316 -18.04 16.12 -3.07
C ALA A 316 -18.63 17.07 -2.01
N HIS A 317 -18.20 16.99 -0.74
CA HIS A 317 -18.82 17.74 0.37
C HIS A 317 -17.87 18.63 1.19
N GLY A 318 -16.69 18.94 0.67
CA GLY A 318 -15.75 19.86 1.33
C GLY A 318 -15.55 21.17 0.58
N GLY A 319 -16.40 22.17 0.82
CA GLY A 319 -16.07 23.61 0.78
C GLY A 319 -15.21 24.19 -0.37
N GLY A 320 -15.21 23.61 -1.58
CA GLY A 320 -14.49 24.13 -2.75
C GLY A 320 -15.43 24.78 -3.76
N ALA A 321 -15.07 25.97 -4.24
CA ALA A 321 -15.86 26.84 -5.12
C ALA A 321 -16.56 26.14 -6.32
N PRO A 322 -17.69 26.68 -6.82
CA PRO A 322 -18.39 26.13 -7.99
C PRO A 322 -17.48 26.14 -9.23
N GLN A 323 -17.47 25.02 -9.94
CA GLN A 323 -16.78 24.88 -11.23
C GLN A 323 -17.49 25.73 -12.30
N ALA A 324 -16.74 26.25 -13.27
CA ALA A 324 -17.25 27.11 -14.36
C ALA A 324 -18.37 26.52 -15.24
N HIS A 325 -18.73 25.23 -15.09
CA HIS A 325 -19.83 24.56 -15.79
C HIS A 325 -20.72 23.65 -14.90
N GLY A 326 -20.60 23.72 -13.57
CA GLY A 326 -21.58 23.15 -12.64
C GLY A 326 -21.82 21.62 -12.64
N SER A 327 -20.99 20.79 -13.28
CA SER A 327 -21.18 19.33 -13.30
C SER A 327 -20.22 18.59 -12.36
N CYS A 328 -20.73 17.65 -11.55
CA CYS A 328 -19.89 16.84 -10.66
C CYS A 328 -19.03 15.82 -11.47
N PRO A 329 -17.77 15.53 -11.08
CA PRO A 329 -16.90 14.59 -11.80
C PRO A 329 -17.51 13.20 -12.01
N ILE A 330 -18.30 12.69 -11.06
CA ILE A 330 -18.97 11.39 -11.18
C ILE A 330 -20.10 11.42 -12.22
N GLU A 331 -20.84 12.53 -12.31
CA GLU A 331 -21.86 12.74 -13.34
C GLU A 331 -21.25 12.75 -14.74
N ARG A 332 -20.06 13.35 -14.88
CA ARG A 332 -19.33 13.37 -16.15
C ARG A 332 -18.93 11.96 -16.59
N VAL A 333 -18.46 11.13 -15.66
CA VAL A 333 -18.09 9.73 -15.93
C VAL A 333 -19.30 8.90 -16.33
N ILE A 334 -20.42 9.01 -15.60
CA ILE A 334 -21.67 8.31 -15.93
C ILE A 334 -22.20 8.77 -17.30
N PHE A 335 -22.17 10.08 -17.56
CA PHE A 335 -22.59 10.65 -18.84
C PHE A 335 -21.75 10.15 -20.01
N ASN A 336 -20.42 10.09 -19.85
CA ASN A 336 -19.53 9.54 -20.87
C ASN A 336 -19.84 8.05 -21.10
N ALA A 337 -20.03 7.27 -20.04
CA ALA A 337 -20.39 5.86 -20.14
C ALA A 337 -21.70 5.64 -20.91
N ILE A 338 -22.75 6.43 -20.65
CA ILE A 338 -24.03 6.36 -21.37
C ILE A 338 -23.82 6.56 -22.88
N ARG A 339 -23.01 7.55 -23.26
CA ARG A 339 -22.72 7.86 -24.68
C ARG A 339 -21.96 6.74 -25.39
N MET A 340 -21.19 5.94 -24.66
CA MET A 340 -20.39 4.85 -25.23
C MET A 340 -21.22 3.63 -25.61
N VAL A 341 -22.38 3.46 -24.98
CA VAL A 341 -23.27 2.31 -25.18
C VAL A 341 -24.68 2.75 -25.55
N ASP A 342 -24.79 3.88 -26.25
CA ASP A 342 -26.08 4.51 -26.61
C ASP A 342 -27.00 3.54 -27.36
N GLY A 343 -28.30 3.59 -27.06
CA GLY A 343 -29.30 2.66 -27.59
C GLY A 343 -29.26 1.23 -27.01
N SER A 344 -28.37 0.91 -26.07
CA SER A 344 -28.34 -0.39 -25.40
C SER A 344 -29.15 -0.43 -24.10
N ARG A 345 -29.45 -1.65 -23.63
CA ARG A 345 -30.01 -1.86 -22.29
C ARG A 345 -29.10 -1.31 -21.18
N LEU A 346 -27.78 -1.39 -21.37
CA LEU A 346 -26.80 -0.86 -20.43
C LEU A 346 -26.87 0.68 -20.32
N ALA A 347 -27.11 1.39 -21.43
CA ALA A 347 -27.33 2.83 -21.41
C ALA A 347 -28.60 3.21 -20.63
N ALA A 348 -29.67 2.42 -20.72
CA ALA A 348 -30.90 2.66 -19.97
C ALA A 348 -30.69 2.52 -18.45
N GLU A 349 -29.95 1.49 -18.02
CA GLU A 349 -29.65 1.26 -16.60
C GLU A 349 -28.70 2.34 -16.03
N LEU A 350 -27.68 2.76 -16.79
CA LEU A 350 -26.80 3.88 -16.40
C LEU A 350 -27.56 5.21 -16.33
N ARG A 351 -28.52 5.44 -17.22
CA ARG A 351 -29.35 6.65 -17.24
C ARG A 351 -30.32 6.71 -16.06
N GLN A 352 -30.88 5.58 -15.64
CA GLN A 352 -31.70 5.50 -14.43
C GLN A 352 -30.92 5.91 -13.17
N LEU A 353 -29.67 5.45 -13.03
CA LEU A 353 -28.78 5.89 -11.95
C LEU A 353 -28.45 7.38 -12.05
N TYR A 354 -28.15 7.87 -13.25
CA TYR A 354 -27.86 9.28 -13.49
C TYR A 354 -29.02 10.20 -13.11
N ASP A 355 -30.24 9.86 -13.52
CA ASP A 355 -31.43 10.66 -13.26
C ASP A 355 -31.84 10.60 -11.78
N GLY A 356 -31.66 9.46 -11.11
CA GLY A 356 -31.85 9.33 -9.66
C GLY A 356 -30.86 10.18 -8.85
N ALA A 357 -29.60 10.22 -9.27
CA ALA A 357 -28.55 11.05 -8.69
C ALA A 357 -28.85 12.55 -8.83
N LYS A 358 -29.28 12.95 -10.03
CA LYS A 358 -29.61 14.34 -10.37
C LYS A 358 -30.90 14.82 -9.69
N GLY A 359 -31.87 13.94 -9.51
CA GLY A 359 -33.11 14.23 -8.78
C GLY A 359 -32.88 14.58 -7.30
N ARG A 360 -31.85 13.99 -6.67
CA ARG A 360 -31.47 14.28 -5.28
C ARG A 360 -30.55 15.50 -5.13
N ALA A 361 -29.86 15.91 -6.19
CA ALA A 361 -29.05 17.12 -6.20
C ALA A 361 -29.87 18.41 -6.42
N GLY A 362 -31.13 18.27 -6.87
CA GLY A 362 -32.04 19.36 -7.20
C GLY A 362 -33.10 19.68 -6.15
N THR A 363 -32.99 19.12 -4.94
CA THR A 363 -33.79 19.42 -3.74
C THR A 363 -32.86 19.84 -2.63
#